data_AF-A0ABD1JCA9-F1
#
_entry.id   AF-A0ABD1JCA9-F1
#
_cell.length_a   1.000
_cell.length_b   1.000
_cell.length_c   1.000
_cell.angle_alpha   90.00
_cell.angle_beta   90.00
_cell.angle_gamma   90.00
#
_symmetry.space_group_name_H-M   'P 1'
#
loop_
_entity.id
_entity.type
_entity.pdbx_description
1 polymer ?
#
loop_
_entity_poly.entity_id
_entity_poly.type
_entity_poly.pdbx_seq_one_letter_code
_entity_poly.pdbx_strand_id
1 'polypeptide(L)'
;MHVLSLTLKPKVQENQANLYPWSISVMVVFFSVIGLAPTSACPSTCDCLNTAVKCVNKNLTSIPQPLPEDTKTLFITGNNIQRLTTDSFPKPLTNLTEVYLTGNGIEEIDSRVFYNVPNLSLLDLSNNSIREFSAEALAPDNTLLTLNLSRSLYNYSYNGEISRLFINSTPKLSKLDLSNNQMVFLPDSMFTGLLDLTFLDLRKNSIVSVSSGTLRNPLLSVLDLRDNALRELSNGTLSDFSTNPGLTDIRMTDNPWLCDCNIVDMQDWLRKSDQVSDKQSITCDGPDYLKGGLLIQVEPSQLKCNYNGDLEGVLETSYVFLGMVLALIGVIFLLVLYLNRKGIKRWMYNIRDACRDHMEGYHYRYEINSDPRLANLSLNSDV
;
A
#
# COMPACT_ATOMS: atom_id res chain seq x y z
N MET A 1 -28.46 -132.11 35.83
CA MET A 1 -27.15 -132.20 35.15
C MET A 1 -26.68 -130.74 34.97
N HIS A 2 -25.66 -130.25 35.67
CA HIS A 2 -24.21 -130.59 35.58
C HIS A 2 -23.60 -130.04 34.27
N VAL A 3 -22.45 -129.34 34.21
CA VAL A 3 -21.49 -128.75 35.20
C VAL A 3 -20.60 -127.74 34.38
N LEU A 4 -19.80 -126.74 34.81
CA LEU A 4 -19.03 -126.30 36.01
C LEU A 4 -19.11 -124.75 36.17
N SER A 5 -18.93 -124.16 37.36
CA SER A 5 -17.71 -123.46 37.88
C SER A 5 -16.98 -122.51 36.91
N LEU A 6 -16.81 -121.21 37.22
CA LEU A 6 -15.91 -120.58 38.23
C LEU A 6 -14.42 -120.83 37.91
N THR A 7 -13.49 -119.86 37.97
CA THR A 7 -13.48 -118.50 38.58
C THR A 7 -12.63 -117.55 37.67
N LEU A 8 -12.06 -116.37 37.99
CA LEU A 8 -11.78 -115.55 39.19
C LEU A 8 -11.67 -114.04 38.78
N LYS A 9 -11.34 -113.14 39.71
CA LYS A 9 -10.84 -111.75 39.46
C LYS A 9 -9.43 -111.61 40.04
N PRO A 10 -8.67 -110.56 39.68
CA PRO A 10 -8.43 -109.54 40.72
C PRO A 10 -8.74 -108.11 40.26
N LYS A 11 -8.29 -107.12 41.03
CA LYS A 11 -8.74 -105.72 41.00
C LYS A 11 -7.52 -104.79 41.10
N VAL A 12 -7.47 -103.75 40.27
CA VAL A 12 -6.56 -102.60 40.45
C VAL A 12 -7.38 -101.32 40.37
N GLN A 13 -7.21 -100.45 41.37
CA GLN A 13 -7.61 -99.04 41.33
C GLN A 13 -6.35 -98.27 41.70
N GLU A 14 -5.91 -97.32 40.88
CA GLU A 14 -5.14 -96.19 41.42
C GLU A 14 -5.31 -94.90 40.61
N ASN A 15 -5.82 -93.89 41.32
CA ASN A 15 -5.62 -92.44 41.22
C ASN A 15 -5.09 -91.82 39.91
N GLN A 16 -5.80 -90.80 39.41
CA GLN A 16 -5.20 -89.47 39.20
C GLN A 16 -6.20 -88.31 39.15
N ALA A 17 -5.71 -87.13 39.54
CA ALA A 17 -6.21 -85.77 39.31
C ALA A 17 -7.64 -85.37 39.75
N ASN A 18 -7.70 -84.33 40.57
CA ASN A 18 -8.88 -83.76 41.21
C ASN A 18 -9.10 -82.30 40.73
N LEU A 19 -10.31 -81.73 40.96
CA LEU A 19 -10.64 -80.28 41.02
C LEU A 19 -10.57 -79.38 39.74
N TYR A 20 -11.75 -78.97 39.24
CA TYR A 20 -12.31 -77.59 38.99
C TYR A 20 -11.44 -76.41 38.41
N PRO A 21 -12.03 -75.23 38.02
CA PRO A 21 -13.44 -74.82 37.87
C PRO A 21 -13.85 -74.09 36.54
N TRP A 22 -15.14 -74.22 36.18
CA TRP A 22 -16.09 -73.18 35.70
C TRP A 22 -15.71 -72.15 34.60
N SER A 23 -16.54 -72.05 33.56
CA SER A 23 -16.77 -70.80 32.76
C SER A 23 -18.17 -70.84 32.13
N ILE A 24 -18.90 -69.72 32.14
CA ILE A 24 -20.27 -69.61 31.59
C ILE A 24 -20.21 -69.05 30.16
N SER A 25 -20.97 -69.63 29.23
CA SER A 25 -21.05 -69.19 27.84
C SER A 25 -21.72 -67.81 27.72
N VAL A 26 -20.94 -66.79 27.33
CA VAL A 26 -21.46 -65.45 27.03
C VAL A 26 -21.93 -65.39 25.58
N MET A 27 -23.17 -64.93 25.34
CA MET A 27 -23.60 -64.55 24.00
C MET A 27 -22.80 -63.34 23.53
N VAL A 28 -21.98 -63.51 22.49
CA VAL A 28 -21.31 -62.39 21.82
C VAL A 28 -22.34 -61.61 21.03
N VAL A 29 -22.89 -60.55 21.66
CA VAL A 29 -23.62 -59.52 20.95
C VAL A 29 -22.63 -58.80 20.04
N PHE A 30 -22.74 -59.02 18.73
CA PHE A 30 -22.08 -58.19 17.74
C PHE A 30 -22.69 -56.80 17.77
N PHE A 31 -22.19 -55.95 18.67
CA PHE A 31 -22.22 -54.51 18.44
C PHE A 31 -21.38 -54.24 17.21
N SER A 32 -22.05 -54.16 16.06
CA SER A 32 -21.51 -53.53 14.87
C SER A 32 -21.21 -52.08 15.23
N VAL A 33 -19.96 -51.81 15.60
CA VAL A 33 -19.44 -50.45 15.65
C VAL A 33 -19.52 -49.94 14.23
N ILE A 34 -20.61 -49.24 13.92
CA ILE A 34 -20.67 -48.38 12.75
C ILE A 34 -19.54 -47.39 12.96
N GLY A 35 -18.48 -47.56 12.19
CA GLY A 35 -17.39 -46.60 12.13
C GLY A 35 -17.93 -45.30 11.56
N LEU A 36 -18.48 -44.46 12.44
CA LEU A 36 -18.48 -43.02 12.24
C LEU A 36 -17.05 -42.68 11.82
N ALA A 37 -16.90 -42.17 10.61
CA ALA A 37 -15.62 -41.66 10.13
C ALA A 37 -15.06 -40.70 11.20
N PRO A 38 -13.74 -40.63 11.40
CA PRO A 38 -13.16 -39.74 12.40
C PRO A 38 -13.63 -38.32 12.11
N THR A 39 -14.58 -37.83 12.91
CA THR A 39 -15.06 -36.45 12.84
C THR A 39 -13.83 -35.58 13.05
N SER A 40 -13.36 -34.95 11.98
CA SER A 40 -12.05 -34.30 11.97
C SER A 40 -12.08 -33.21 13.03
N ALA A 41 -11.30 -33.44 14.10
CA ALA A 41 -11.66 -32.91 15.41
C ALA A 41 -11.57 -31.39 15.44
N CYS A 42 -12.58 -30.72 15.99
CA CYS A 42 -12.53 -29.28 16.19
C CYS A 42 -11.26 -28.88 16.98
N PRO A 43 -10.53 -27.82 16.59
CA PRO A 43 -9.40 -27.34 17.38
C PRO A 43 -9.86 -27.01 18.80
N SER A 44 -9.14 -27.51 19.82
CA SER A 44 -9.57 -27.43 21.23
C SER A 44 -9.69 -26.01 21.81
N THR A 45 -9.17 -25.01 21.11
CA THR A 45 -9.28 -23.58 21.44
C THR A 45 -10.49 -22.90 20.76
N CYS A 46 -11.17 -23.58 19.84
CA CYS A 46 -12.17 -23.00 18.93
C CYS A 46 -13.55 -23.65 19.07
N ASP A 47 -14.55 -22.94 18.58
CA ASP A 47 -15.96 -23.32 18.65
C ASP A 47 -16.44 -23.69 17.24
N CYS A 48 -16.67 -24.97 16.98
CA CYS A 48 -17.15 -25.45 15.68
C CYS A 48 -18.67 -25.65 15.67
N LEU A 49 -19.34 -25.13 14.65
CA LEU A 49 -20.79 -25.23 14.47
C LEU A 49 -21.11 -25.48 12.99
N ASN A 50 -21.70 -26.64 12.69
CA ASN A 50 -21.82 -27.14 11.32
C ASN A 50 -20.45 -27.10 10.63
N THR A 51 -20.38 -26.65 9.38
CA THR A 51 -19.14 -26.48 8.60
C THR A 51 -18.38 -25.18 8.91
N ALA A 52 -18.59 -24.54 10.06
CA ALA A 52 -17.95 -23.28 10.43
C ALA A 52 -17.10 -23.42 11.70
N VAL A 53 -15.84 -22.98 11.63
CA VAL A 53 -14.88 -23.00 12.74
C VAL A 53 -14.68 -21.56 13.25
N LYS A 54 -14.86 -21.33 14.56
CA LYS A 54 -14.76 -19.99 15.16
C LYS A 54 -13.69 -19.92 16.26
N CYS A 55 -12.69 -19.10 16.02
CA CYS A 55 -11.52 -18.89 16.87
C CYS A 55 -11.37 -17.39 17.18
N VAL A 56 -12.35 -16.84 17.92
CA VAL A 56 -12.44 -15.40 18.21
C VAL A 56 -11.83 -15.07 19.57
N ASN A 57 -10.92 -14.09 19.60
CA ASN A 57 -10.25 -13.58 20.81
C ASN A 57 -9.60 -14.70 21.67
N LYS A 58 -8.95 -15.67 21.03
CA LYS A 58 -8.33 -16.84 21.68
C LYS A 58 -6.81 -16.71 21.88
N ASN A 59 -6.24 -15.52 21.64
CA ASN A 59 -4.80 -15.21 21.72
C ASN A 59 -3.88 -16.12 20.88
N LEU A 60 -4.39 -16.62 19.76
CA LEU A 60 -3.65 -17.53 18.87
C LEU A 60 -2.53 -16.81 18.11
N THR A 61 -1.38 -17.47 17.99
CA THR A 61 -0.22 -16.99 17.19
C THR A 61 -0.12 -17.65 15.81
N SER A 62 -0.96 -18.63 15.52
CA SER A 62 -1.06 -19.34 14.23
C SER A 62 -2.48 -19.88 14.02
N ILE A 63 -2.82 -20.29 12.79
CA ILE A 63 -4.11 -20.95 12.52
C ILE A 63 -4.12 -22.33 13.22
N PRO A 64 -5.09 -22.60 14.11
CA PRO A 64 -5.05 -23.76 14.99
C PRO A 64 -5.43 -25.05 14.24
N GLN A 65 -4.80 -26.15 14.63
CA GLN A 65 -4.91 -27.44 13.94
C GLN A 65 -5.36 -28.56 14.91
N PRO A 66 -6.01 -29.63 14.42
CA PRO A 66 -6.45 -29.83 13.03
C PRO A 66 -7.72 -29.04 12.70
N LEU A 67 -7.84 -28.53 11.47
CA LEU A 67 -9.11 -28.03 10.95
C LEU A 67 -9.96 -29.20 10.39
N PRO A 68 -11.31 -29.19 10.58
CA PRO A 68 -12.20 -30.17 9.97
C PRO A 68 -12.18 -30.13 8.43
N GLU A 69 -12.20 -31.29 7.78
CA GLU A 69 -12.10 -31.41 6.31
C GLU A 69 -13.36 -30.91 5.58
N ASP A 70 -14.50 -30.84 6.28
CA ASP A 70 -15.77 -30.27 5.80
C ASP A 70 -15.92 -28.77 6.10
N THR A 71 -14.90 -28.12 6.69
CA THR A 71 -14.93 -26.67 6.98
C THR A 71 -15.13 -25.86 5.69
N LYS A 72 -16.18 -25.04 5.68
CA LYS A 72 -16.49 -24.07 4.61
C LYS A 72 -16.12 -22.64 4.99
N THR A 73 -16.26 -22.32 6.27
CA THR A 73 -16.08 -20.95 6.80
C THR A 73 -15.16 -20.97 8.00
N LEU A 74 -14.04 -20.24 7.92
CA LEU A 74 -13.05 -20.16 9.00
C LEU A 74 -12.98 -18.72 9.55
N PHE A 75 -13.35 -18.53 10.81
CA PHE A 75 -13.27 -17.24 11.51
C PHE A 75 -12.11 -17.26 12.51
N ILE A 76 -11.00 -16.62 12.17
CA ILE A 76 -9.88 -16.35 13.08
C ILE A 76 -9.85 -14.85 13.34
N THR A 77 -10.56 -14.37 14.35
CA THR A 77 -10.78 -12.92 14.57
C THR A 77 -10.19 -12.46 15.89
N GLY A 78 -9.41 -11.38 15.90
CA GLY A 78 -8.92 -10.79 17.15
C GLY A 78 -7.85 -11.62 17.87
N ASN A 79 -6.93 -12.25 17.13
CA ASN A 79 -5.78 -12.97 17.72
C ASN A 79 -4.46 -12.21 17.44
N ASN A 80 -3.32 -12.90 17.43
CA ASN A 80 -1.97 -12.32 17.26
C ASN A 80 -1.16 -13.12 16.22
N ILE A 81 -1.75 -13.34 15.04
CA ILE A 81 -1.12 -14.08 13.93
C ILE A 81 -0.40 -13.05 13.06
N GLN A 82 0.91 -12.95 13.21
CA GLN A 82 1.73 -11.92 12.55
C GLN A 82 2.17 -12.31 11.13
N ARG A 83 2.20 -13.62 10.82
CA ARG A 83 2.59 -14.14 9.50
C ARG A 83 1.59 -15.19 9.01
N LEU A 84 1.34 -15.21 7.69
CA LEU A 84 0.67 -16.32 7.00
C LEU A 84 1.69 -17.07 6.14
N THR A 85 2.18 -18.21 6.64
CA THR A 85 3.09 -19.12 5.93
C THR A 85 2.34 -20.32 5.36
N THR A 86 2.96 -21.16 4.52
CA THR A 86 2.35 -22.41 4.02
C THR A 86 1.86 -23.37 5.12
N ASP A 87 2.42 -23.28 6.34
CA ASP A 87 2.01 -24.11 7.48
C ASP A 87 0.67 -23.68 8.10
N SER A 88 0.14 -22.52 7.69
CA SER A 88 -1.20 -22.03 8.08
C SER A 88 -2.31 -22.92 7.51
N PHE A 89 -2.09 -23.49 6.33
CA PHE A 89 -2.99 -24.43 5.63
C PHE A 89 -2.19 -25.67 5.19
N PRO A 90 -1.78 -26.55 6.12
CA PRO A 90 -0.79 -27.59 5.86
C PRO A 90 -1.35 -28.82 5.10
N LYS A 91 -2.64 -28.81 4.78
CA LYS A 91 -3.36 -29.85 4.01
C LYS A 91 -4.41 -29.19 3.11
N PRO A 92 -4.77 -29.80 1.97
CA PRO A 92 -5.88 -29.32 1.13
C PRO A 92 -7.21 -29.28 1.89
N LEU A 93 -7.85 -28.12 1.96
CA LEU A 93 -9.20 -27.92 2.51
C LEU A 93 -10.13 -27.52 1.35
N THR A 94 -10.51 -28.49 0.53
CA THR A 94 -11.29 -28.27 -0.70
C THR A 94 -12.70 -27.75 -0.46
N ASN A 95 -13.25 -27.89 0.75
CA ASN A 95 -14.54 -27.32 1.12
C ASN A 95 -14.45 -25.84 1.54
N LEU A 96 -13.26 -25.30 1.83
CA LEU A 96 -13.11 -23.97 2.41
C LEU A 96 -13.32 -22.87 1.37
N THR A 97 -14.41 -22.10 1.54
CA THR A 97 -14.83 -21.03 0.61
C THR A 97 -14.66 -19.64 1.18
N GLU A 98 -14.59 -19.49 2.51
CA GLU A 98 -14.54 -18.21 3.21
C GLU A 98 -13.54 -18.24 4.37
N VAL A 99 -12.62 -17.27 4.40
CA VAL A 99 -11.64 -17.09 5.47
C VAL A 99 -11.68 -15.66 5.98
N TYR A 100 -11.96 -15.51 7.28
CA TYR A 100 -11.95 -14.23 7.98
C TYR A 100 -10.76 -14.19 8.94
N LEU A 101 -9.75 -13.39 8.60
CA LEU A 101 -8.51 -13.14 9.34
C LEU A 101 -8.45 -11.69 9.85
N THR A 102 -9.61 -11.10 10.12
CA THR A 102 -9.79 -9.74 10.63
C THR A 102 -9.12 -9.54 12.00
N GLY A 103 -8.31 -8.49 12.14
CA GLY A 103 -7.81 -8.05 13.45
C GLY A 103 -6.79 -8.96 14.12
N ASN A 104 -5.88 -9.60 13.37
CA ASN A 104 -4.86 -10.50 13.92
C ASN A 104 -3.46 -9.88 14.04
N GLY A 105 -3.25 -8.67 13.51
CA GLY A 105 -1.92 -8.06 13.44
C GLY A 105 -1.02 -8.70 12.38
N ILE A 106 -1.60 -9.23 11.28
CA ILE A 106 -0.83 -9.81 10.17
C ILE A 106 0.05 -8.71 9.55
N GLU A 107 1.35 -8.97 9.48
CA GLU A 107 2.36 -8.11 8.86
C GLU A 107 2.88 -8.69 7.53
N GLU A 108 2.94 -10.03 7.39
CA GLU A 108 3.52 -10.68 6.20
C GLU A 108 2.66 -11.87 5.72
N ILE A 109 2.48 -11.98 4.41
CA ILE A 109 1.74 -13.05 3.73
C ILE A 109 2.67 -13.68 2.68
N ASP A 110 3.20 -14.85 3.01
CA ASP A 110 4.23 -15.55 2.23
C ASP A 110 3.67 -16.13 0.92
N SER A 111 4.56 -16.40 -0.05
CA SER A 111 4.18 -17.07 -1.30
C SER A 111 3.51 -18.43 -1.06
N ARG A 112 2.53 -18.76 -1.90
CA ARG A 112 1.77 -20.02 -1.96
C ARG A 112 0.93 -20.40 -0.74
N VAL A 113 0.78 -19.53 0.27
CA VAL A 113 0.02 -19.84 1.50
C VAL A 113 -1.42 -20.32 1.22
N PHE A 114 -2.08 -19.82 0.17
CA PHE A 114 -3.46 -20.19 -0.16
C PHE A 114 -3.58 -21.35 -1.18
N TYR A 115 -2.49 -22.00 -1.61
CA TYR A 115 -2.55 -23.09 -2.60
C TYR A 115 -3.37 -24.30 -2.12
N ASN A 116 -3.42 -24.55 -0.81
CA ASN A 116 -4.20 -25.63 -0.21
C ASN A 116 -5.68 -25.27 0.01
N VAL A 117 -6.14 -24.08 -0.38
CA VAL A 117 -7.55 -23.64 -0.28
C VAL A 117 -8.08 -23.19 -1.66
N PRO A 118 -8.10 -24.06 -2.69
CA PRO A 118 -8.33 -23.67 -4.09
C PRO A 118 -9.72 -23.08 -4.37
N ASN A 119 -10.70 -23.40 -3.53
CA ASN A 119 -12.09 -22.91 -3.64
C ASN A 119 -12.37 -21.65 -2.79
N LEU A 120 -11.31 -20.98 -2.31
CA LEU A 120 -11.42 -19.74 -1.53
C LEU A 120 -12.03 -18.61 -2.37
N SER A 121 -13.27 -18.25 -2.03
CA SER A 121 -14.07 -17.22 -2.72
C SER A 121 -14.08 -15.87 -2.00
N LEU A 122 -13.88 -15.86 -0.68
CA LEU A 122 -13.81 -14.66 0.14
C LEU A 122 -12.63 -14.73 1.11
N LEU A 123 -11.80 -13.68 1.10
CA LEU A 123 -10.70 -13.49 2.03
C LEU A 123 -10.82 -12.11 2.71
N ASP A 124 -11.08 -12.11 4.02
CA ASP A 124 -11.08 -10.89 4.83
C ASP A 124 -9.77 -10.79 5.62
N LEU A 125 -8.99 -9.76 5.32
CA LEU A 125 -7.72 -9.40 5.97
C LEU A 125 -7.80 -8.03 6.64
N SER A 126 -9.01 -7.53 6.93
CA SER A 126 -9.20 -6.17 7.44
C SER A 126 -8.65 -5.96 8.85
N ASN A 127 -8.35 -4.69 9.19
CA ASN A 127 -7.82 -4.29 10.50
C ASN A 127 -6.51 -5.03 10.88
N ASN A 128 -5.60 -5.21 9.92
CA ASN A 128 -4.25 -5.79 10.10
C ASN A 128 -3.15 -4.73 9.85
N SER A 129 -1.89 -5.13 9.60
CA SER A 129 -0.77 -4.19 9.39
C SER A 129 0.24 -4.74 8.38
N ILE A 130 -0.29 -5.22 7.25
CA ILE A 130 0.40 -5.92 6.17
C ILE A 130 1.47 -5.00 5.56
N ARG A 131 2.73 -5.39 5.76
CA ARG A 131 3.93 -4.86 5.12
C ARG A 131 4.34 -5.67 3.91
N GLU A 132 4.03 -6.97 3.87
CA GLU A 132 4.33 -7.83 2.73
C GLU A 132 3.14 -8.73 2.34
N PHE A 133 2.83 -8.77 1.04
CA PHE A 133 1.84 -9.65 0.43
C PHE A 133 2.42 -10.13 -0.91
N SER A 134 2.99 -11.34 -0.92
CA SER A 134 3.52 -11.96 -2.15
C SER A 134 2.43 -12.08 -3.23
N ALA A 135 2.72 -11.65 -4.46
CA ALA A 135 1.81 -11.83 -5.59
C ALA A 135 1.49 -13.31 -5.85
N GLU A 136 2.43 -14.21 -5.51
CA GLU A 136 2.34 -15.67 -5.62
C GLU A 136 1.66 -16.35 -4.42
N ALA A 137 1.05 -15.60 -3.49
CA ALA A 137 0.31 -16.16 -2.34
C ALA A 137 -0.90 -17.02 -2.76
N LEU A 138 -1.54 -16.66 -3.88
CA LEU A 138 -2.70 -17.34 -4.48
C LEU A 138 -2.28 -18.23 -5.65
N ALA A 139 -3.01 -19.33 -5.88
CA ALA A 139 -2.80 -20.18 -7.05
C ALA A 139 -3.26 -19.48 -8.35
N PRO A 140 -2.62 -19.72 -9.52
CA PRO A 140 -2.98 -19.03 -10.78
C PRO A 140 -4.42 -19.24 -11.27
N ASP A 141 -5.04 -20.35 -10.86
CA ASP A 141 -6.40 -20.77 -11.23
C ASP A 141 -7.47 -20.42 -10.18
N ASN A 142 -7.10 -19.73 -9.09
CA ASN A 142 -7.91 -19.46 -7.90
C ASN A 142 -9.31 -18.87 -8.18
N THR A 143 -10.18 -18.96 -7.19
CA THR A 143 -11.60 -18.61 -7.28
C THR A 143 -11.99 -17.38 -6.45
N LEU A 144 -11.02 -16.53 -6.09
CA LEU A 144 -11.25 -15.40 -5.18
C LEU A 144 -12.13 -14.31 -5.82
N LEU A 145 -13.33 -14.11 -5.27
CA LEU A 145 -14.32 -13.13 -5.74
C LEU A 145 -14.39 -11.89 -4.87
N THR A 146 -14.02 -11.98 -3.59
CA THR A 146 -14.07 -10.88 -2.61
C THR A 146 -12.80 -10.83 -1.77
N LEU A 147 -12.17 -9.66 -1.73
CA LEU A 147 -10.96 -9.39 -0.94
C LEU A 147 -11.18 -8.11 -0.13
N ASN A 148 -11.16 -8.24 1.20
CA ASN A 148 -11.26 -7.10 2.11
C ASN A 148 -9.88 -6.81 2.71
N LEU A 149 -9.30 -5.68 2.30
CA LEU A 149 -8.05 -5.10 2.77
C LEU A 149 -8.30 -3.75 3.48
N SER A 150 -9.49 -3.55 4.05
CA SER A 150 -9.81 -2.31 4.74
C SER A 150 -8.99 -2.16 6.04
N ARG A 151 -8.33 -1.00 6.20
CA ARG A 151 -7.39 -0.73 7.31
C ARG A 151 -6.40 -1.89 7.53
N SER A 152 -5.78 -2.40 6.46
CA SER A 152 -4.84 -3.51 6.55
C SER A 152 -3.46 -3.22 6.00
N LEU A 153 -3.25 -2.13 5.27
CA LEU A 153 -2.00 -1.84 4.58
C LEU A 153 -1.10 -0.92 5.42
N TYR A 154 0.14 -1.35 5.68
CA TYR A 154 1.12 -0.59 6.44
C TYR A 154 2.03 0.21 5.50
N ASN A 155 1.97 1.55 5.61
CA ASN A 155 2.80 2.54 4.90
C ASN A 155 2.57 2.60 3.36
N TYR A 156 2.51 3.83 2.82
CA TYR A 156 2.23 4.13 1.41
C TYR A 156 3.26 3.56 0.42
N SER A 157 4.44 3.16 0.89
CA SER A 157 5.52 2.66 0.03
C SER A 157 5.26 1.28 -0.58
N TYR A 158 4.24 0.54 -0.13
CA TYR A 158 3.99 -0.84 -0.58
C TYR A 158 3.09 -0.99 -1.81
N ASN A 159 2.58 0.13 -2.36
CA ASN A 159 1.62 0.12 -3.46
C ASN A 159 2.09 -0.64 -4.73
N GLY A 160 3.41 -0.79 -4.95
CA GLY A 160 3.98 -1.49 -6.10
C GLY A 160 4.00 -3.02 -6.04
N GLU A 161 3.79 -3.63 -4.86
CA GLU A 161 3.64 -5.08 -4.70
C GLU A 161 2.16 -5.48 -4.72
N ILE A 162 1.30 -4.74 -4.01
CA ILE A 162 -0.15 -5.00 -4.03
C ILE A 162 -0.74 -4.77 -5.44
N SER A 163 -0.18 -3.85 -6.24
CA SER A 163 -0.51 -3.74 -7.68
C SER A 163 -0.14 -5.01 -8.46
N ARG A 164 0.99 -5.67 -8.14
CA ARG A 164 1.39 -6.93 -8.79
C ARG A 164 0.47 -8.10 -8.42
N LEU A 165 -0.01 -8.16 -7.17
CA LEU A 165 -1.08 -9.10 -6.77
C LEU A 165 -2.34 -8.90 -7.63
N PHE A 166 -2.81 -7.65 -7.78
CA PHE A 166 -4.01 -7.33 -8.56
C PHE A 166 -3.86 -7.58 -10.06
N ILE A 167 -2.68 -7.29 -10.63
CA ILE A 167 -2.40 -7.48 -12.06
C ILE A 167 -2.22 -8.96 -12.43
N ASN A 168 -1.54 -9.75 -11.59
CA ASN A 168 -1.13 -11.11 -11.94
C ASN A 168 -2.06 -12.22 -11.41
N SER A 169 -2.71 -12.00 -10.26
CA SER A 169 -3.16 -13.12 -9.40
C SER A 169 -4.63 -13.10 -8.99
N THR A 170 -5.37 -12.01 -9.26
CA THR A 170 -6.79 -11.89 -8.86
C THR A 170 -7.74 -11.47 -10.00
N PRO A 171 -7.72 -12.11 -11.19
CA PRO A 171 -8.51 -11.67 -12.34
C PRO A 171 -10.03 -11.80 -12.17
N LYS A 172 -10.48 -12.79 -11.37
CA LYS A 172 -11.91 -13.05 -11.06
C LYS A 172 -12.45 -12.19 -9.91
N LEU A 173 -11.65 -11.26 -9.38
CA LEU A 173 -12.00 -10.52 -8.18
C LEU A 173 -13.07 -9.48 -8.49
N SER A 174 -14.30 -9.73 -8.00
CA SER A 174 -15.44 -8.86 -8.26
C SER A 174 -15.66 -7.78 -7.20
N LYS A 175 -15.15 -7.97 -5.97
CA LYS A 175 -15.25 -7.00 -4.88
C LYS A 175 -13.91 -6.77 -4.19
N LEU A 176 -13.49 -5.50 -4.14
CA LEU A 176 -12.27 -5.07 -3.46
C LEU A 176 -12.60 -3.91 -2.50
N ASP A 177 -12.37 -4.13 -1.20
CA ASP A 177 -12.42 -3.05 -0.19
C ASP A 177 -10.97 -2.70 0.21
N LEU A 178 -10.56 -1.47 -0.11
CA LEU A 178 -9.29 -0.84 0.25
C LEU A 178 -9.51 0.39 1.14
N SER A 179 -10.68 0.50 1.78
CA SER A 179 -11.03 1.65 2.61
C SER A 179 -10.23 1.75 3.90
N ASN A 180 -10.25 2.91 4.56
CA ASN A 180 -9.62 3.11 5.87
C ASN A 180 -8.09 2.85 5.89
N ASN A 181 -7.44 2.91 4.73
CA ASN A 181 -5.97 2.82 4.59
C ASN A 181 -5.36 4.23 4.47
N GLN A 182 -4.06 4.32 4.14
CA GLN A 182 -3.31 5.58 4.07
C GLN A 182 -2.83 5.88 2.65
N MET A 183 -3.63 5.55 1.63
CA MET A 183 -3.26 5.76 0.23
C MET A 183 -3.38 7.24 -0.15
N VAL A 184 -2.26 7.85 -0.55
CA VAL A 184 -2.20 9.25 -1.02
C VAL A 184 -2.32 9.35 -2.55
N PHE A 185 -1.86 8.30 -3.25
CA PHE A 185 -1.89 8.18 -4.70
C PHE A 185 -2.26 6.75 -5.09
N LEU A 186 -3.01 6.61 -6.19
CA LEU A 186 -3.30 5.34 -6.85
C LEU A 186 -2.30 5.16 -8.01
N PRO A 187 -1.44 4.13 -8.03
CA PRO A 187 -0.54 3.90 -9.15
C PRO A 187 -1.31 3.67 -10.45
N ASP A 188 -0.79 4.21 -11.56
CA ASP A 188 -1.33 3.95 -12.88
C ASP A 188 -1.38 2.44 -13.16
N SER A 189 -2.50 1.97 -13.70
CA SER A 189 -2.78 0.55 -13.95
C SER A 189 -2.93 -0.38 -12.72
N MET A 190 -2.99 0.13 -11.47
CA MET A 190 -3.17 -0.72 -10.27
C MET A 190 -4.35 -1.71 -10.37
N PHE A 191 -5.44 -1.35 -11.05
CA PHE A 191 -6.68 -2.14 -11.11
C PHE A 191 -6.96 -2.80 -12.48
N THR A 192 -6.03 -2.73 -13.45
CA THR A 192 -6.33 -3.17 -14.84
C THR A 192 -6.38 -4.69 -15.02
N GLY A 193 -5.76 -5.46 -14.13
CA GLY A 193 -5.88 -6.93 -14.11
C GLY A 193 -7.16 -7.46 -13.45
N LEU A 194 -7.94 -6.61 -12.78
CA LEU A 194 -9.15 -6.99 -12.06
C LEU A 194 -10.37 -7.05 -13.00
N LEU A 195 -10.32 -7.95 -13.98
CA LEU A 195 -11.24 -7.95 -15.13
C LEU A 195 -12.72 -8.04 -14.74
N ASP A 196 -13.04 -8.81 -13.69
CA ASP A 196 -14.42 -9.06 -13.21
C ASP A 196 -14.89 -8.08 -12.10
N LEU A 197 -14.14 -7.01 -11.83
CA LEU A 197 -14.39 -6.06 -10.72
C LEU A 197 -15.70 -5.29 -10.90
N THR A 198 -16.66 -5.49 -9.98
CA THR A 198 -17.95 -4.77 -9.97
C THR A 198 -18.08 -3.74 -8.84
N PHE A 199 -17.30 -3.90 -7.76
CA PHE A 199 -17.33 -3.03 -6.58
C PHE A 199 -15.91 -2.69 -6.12
N LEU A 200 -15.61 -1.39 -6.01
CA LEU A 200 -14.35 -0.86 -5.49
C LEU A 200 -14.60 0.20 -4.40
N ASP A 201 -14.15 -0.07 -3.19
CA ASP A 201 -14.22 0.87 -2.07
C ASP A 201 -12.84 1.44 -1.74
N LEU A 202 -12.69 2.75 -1.89
CA LEU A 202 -11.48 3.53 -1.63
C LEU A 202 -11.72 4.59 -0.55
N ARG A 203 -12.88 4.57 0.14
CA ARG A 203 -13.26 5.61 1.11
C ARG A 203 -12.28 5.67 2.28
N LYS A 204 -12.19 6.79 2.99
CA LYS A 204 -11.33 6.95 4.19
C LYS A 204 -9.86 6.65 3.88
N ASN A 205 -9.34 7.25 2.81
CA ASN A 205 -7.93 7.25 2.45
C ASN A 205 -7.42 8.70 2.47
N SER A 206 -6.40 9.05 1.70
CA SER A 206 -5.90 10.43 1.56
C SER A 206 -5.61 10.76 0.11
N ILE A 207 -6.39 10.19 -0.81
CA ILE A 207 -6.15 10.28 -2.27
C ILE A 207 -6.33 11.72 -2.71
N VAL A 208 -5.25 12.35 -3.18
CA VAL A 208 -5.25 13.78 -3.57
C VAL A 208 -5.71 13.98 -5.02
N SER A 209 -5.44 13.00 -5.89
CA SER A 209 -5.79 13.02 -7.30
C SER A 209 -5.94 11.61 -7.87
N VAL A 210 -6.61 11.49 -9.03
CA VAL A 210 -6.80 10.24 -9.77
C VAL A 210 -6.44 10.46 -11.24
N SER A 211 -5.36 9.82 -11.71
CA SER A 211 -4.98 9.82 -13.13
C SER A 211 -6.10 9.27 -14.01
N SER A 212 -6.23 9.79 -15.23
CA SER A 212 -7.04 9.14 -16.28
C SER A 212 -6.50 7.74 -16.57
N GLY A 213 -7.40 6.79 -16.83
CA GLY A 213 -7.11 5.38 -17.00
C GLY A 213 -7.03 4.59 -15.68
N THR A 214 -6.66 5.19 -14.55
CA THR A 214 -6.40 4.44 -13.30
C THR A 214 -7.65 3.78 -12.70
N LEU A 215 -8.82 4.40 -12.82
CA LEU A 215 -10.12 3.81 -12.43
C LEU A 215 -10.94 3.28 -13.63
N ARG A 216 -10.32 3.14 -14.81
CA ARG A 216 -10.96 2.55 -16.00
C ARG A 216 -11.06 1.03 -15.85
N ASN A 217 -12.23 0.56 -15.47
CA ASN A 217 -12.57 -0.86 -15.47
C ASN A 217 -13.97 -1.05 -16.10
N PRO A 218 -14.16 -2.00 -17.04
CA PRO A 218 -15.37 -2.09 -17.86
C PRO A 218 -16.59 -2.72 -17.18
N LEU A 219 -16.41 -3.43 -16.06
CA LEU A 219 -17.50 -4.06 -15.30
C LEU A 219 -17.77 -3.38 -13.95
N LEU A 220 -16.95 -2.38 -13.59
CA LEU A 220 -17.10 -1.63 -12.35
C LEU A 220 -18.43 -0.89 -12.33
N SER A 221 -19.23 -1.15 -11.30
CA SER A 221 -20.59 -0.62 -11.15
C SER A 221 -20.76 0.30 -9.94
N VAL A 222 -20.01 0.04 -8.88
CA VAL A 222 -19.98 0.84 -7.63
C VAL A 222 -18.56 1.30 -7.33
N LEU A 223 -18.39 2.59 -7.06
CA LEU A 223 -17.10 3.24 -6.75
C LEU A 223 -17.27 4.21 -5.58
N ASP A 224 -16.67 3.91 -4.43
CA ASP A 224 -16.73 4.77 -3.24
C ASP A 224 -15.39 5.50 -3.03
N LEU A 225 -15.38 6.82 -3.25
CA LEU A 225 -14.23 7.73 -3.11
C LEU A 225 -14.38 8.68 -1.91
N ARG A 226 -15.40 8.51 -1.06
CA ARG A 226 -15.70 9.45 0.04
C ARG A 226 -14.61 9.51 1.10
N ASP A 227 -14.51 10.61 1.84
CA ASP A 227 -13.54 10.76 2.95
C ASP A 227 -12.09 10.57 2.42
N ASN A 228 -11.70 11.47 1.52
CA ASN A 228 -10.42 11.51 0.82
C ASN A 228 -9.96 12.97 0.65
N ALA A 229 -8.86 13.19 -0.08
CA ALA A 229 -8.24 14.50 -0.25
C ALA A 229 -8.46 15.12 -1.65
N LEU A 230 -9.47 14.67 -2.40
CA LEU A 230 -9.74 15.13 -3.77
C LEU A 230 -10.22 16.58 -3.76
N ARG A 231 -9.57 17.43 -4.58
CA ARG A 231 -9.94 18.85 -4.74
C ARG A 231 -10.69 19.12 -6.04
N GLU A 232 -10.46 18.30 -7.06
CA GLU A 232 -11.09 18.33 -8.38
C GLU A 232 -10.97 16.95 -9.04
N LEU A 233 -11.66 16.74 -10.17
CA LEU A 233 -11.50 15.57 -11.03
C LEU A 233 -11.12 16.03 -12.44
N SER A 234 -10.05 15.45 -13.01
CA SER A 234 -9.58 15.84 -14.34
C SER A 234 -10.57 15.43 -15.44
N ASN A 235 -10.58 16.16 -16.55
CA ASN A 235 -11.43 15.85 -17.71
C ASN A 235 -11.17 14.44 -18.30
N GLY A 236 -9.97 13.90 -18.13
CA GLY A 236 -9.68 12.49 -18.46
C GLY A 236 -10.43 11.53 -17.52
N THR A 237 -10.34 11.75 -16.21
CA THR A 237 -11.06 10.97 -15.18
C THR A 237 -12.58 11.04 -15.37
N LEU A 238 -13.13 12.23 -15.66
CA LEU A 238 -14.54 12.43 -15.99
C LEU A 238 -14.95 11.70 -17.27
N SER A 239 -14.07 11.66 -18.28
CA SER A 239 -14.28 10.89 -19.52
C SER A 239 -14.23 9.38 -19.27
N ASP A 240 -13.36 8.88 -18.39
CA ASP A 240 -13.30 7.46 -18.03
C ASP A 240 -14.57 6.99 -17.32
N PHE A 241 -15.13 7.81 -16.42
CA PHE A 241 -16.44 7.53 -15.81
C PHE A 241 -17.57 7.59 -16.86
N SER A 242 -17.60 8.64 -17.68
CA SER A 242 -18.64 8.84 -18.70
C SER A 242 -18.63 7.78 -19.82
N THR A 243 -17.50 7.10 -20.04
CA THR A 243 -17.36 6.04 -21.05
C THR A 243 -17.61 4.63 -20.50
N ASN A 244 -17.83 4.48 -19.18
CA ASN A 244 -18.32 3.24 -18.58
C ASN A 244 -19.82 3.38 -18.20
N PRO A 245 -20.76 2.90 -19.02
CA PRO A 245 -22.19 2.94 -18.70
C PRO A 245 -22.63 1.92 -17.63
N GLY A 246 -21.76 0.99 -17.20
CA GLY A 246 -22.04 0.08 -16.09
C GLY A 246 -21.82 0.71 -14.71
N LEU A 247 -21.00 1.78 -14.64
CA LEU A 247 -20.71 2.56 -13.44
C LEU A 247 -21.92 3.44 -13.10
N THR A 248 -22.64 3.09 -12.04
CA THR A 248 -23.97 3.67 -11.70
C THR A 248 -24.07 4.18 -10.26
N ASP A 249 -23.14 3.82 -9.38
CA ASP A 249 -23.08 4.29 -7.99
C ASP A 249 -21.66 4.78 -7.65
N ILE A 250 -21.31 5.95 -8.20
CA ILE A 250 -20.15 6.75 -7.79
C ILE A 250 -20.54 7.56 -6.56
N ARG A 251 -19.69 7.54 -5.53
CA ARG A 251 -19.85 8.32 -4.30
C ARG A 251 -18.59 9.11 -4.00
N MET A 252 -18.71 10.42 -3.78
CA MET A 252 -17.58 11.31 -3.59
C MET A 252 -17.87 12.57 -2.75
N THR A 253 -18.88 12.51 -1.85
CA THR A 253 -18.95 13.42 -0.70
C THR A 253 -17.70 13.35 0.18
N ASP A 254 -17.63 14.21 1.21
CA ASP A 254 -16.57 14.19 2.23
C ASP A 254 -15.16 14.30 1.63
N ASN A 255 -15.01 15.17 0.62
CA ASN A 255 -13.73 15.48 -0.04
C ASN A 255 -13.56 17.02 -0.09
N PRO A 256 -12.32 17.55 -0.02
CA PRO A 256 -12.03 18.98 0.04
C PRO A 256 -12.14 19.68 -1.33
N TRP A 257 -13.31 19.60 -1.97
CA TRP A 257 -13.57 20.16 -3.29
C TRP A 257 -13.29 21.67 -3.35
N LEU A 258 -12.45 22.07 -4.31
CA LEU A 258 -12.08 23.46 -4.55
C LEU A 258 -12.97 24.05 -5.64
N CYS A 259 -13.94 24.85 -5.24
CA CYS A 259 -14.88 25.52 -6.12
C CYS A 259 -14.31 26.83 -6.73
N ASP A 260 -13.22 26.70 -7.47
CA ASP A 260 -12.68 27.77 -8.32
C ASP A 260 -13.00 27.51 -9.81
N CYS A 261 -12.30 28.17 -10.74
CA CYS A 261 -12.57 28.02 -12.17
C CYS A 261 -12.18 26.65 -12.76
N ASN A 262 -11.38 25.83 -12.07
CA ASN A 262 -10.93 24.54 -12.59
C ASN A 262 -12.03 23.46 -12.45
N ILE A 263 -12.88 23.55 -11.42
CA ILE A 263 -13.96 22.56 -11.19
C ILE A 263 -15.14 22.70 -12.17
N VAL A 264 -15.13 23.68 -13.08
CA VAL A 264 -16.27 23.99 -13.97
C VAL A 264 -16.71 22.78 -14.79
N ASP A 265 -15.77 22.06 -15.44
CA ASP A 265 -16.10 20.87 -16.23
C ASP A 265 -16.66 19.73 -15.36
N MET A 266 -16.14 19.57 -14.13
CA MET A 266 -16.66 18.61 -13.15
C MET A 266 -18.07 18.99 -12.66
N GLN A 267 -18.35 20.27 -12.42
CA GLN A 267 -19.68 20.77 -12.06
C GLN A 267 -20.68 20.51 -13.20
N ASP A 268 -20.27 20.77 -14.44
CA ASP A 268 -21.12 20.61 -15.61
C ASP A 268 -21.33 19.13 -15.98
N TRP A 269 -20.38 18.25 -15.69
CA TRP A 269 -20.57 16.80 -15.70
C TRP A 269 -21.53 16.34 -14.60
N LEU A 270 -21.35 16.78 -13.36
CA LEU A 270 -22.20 16.45 -12.20
C LEU A 270 -23.68 16.79 -12.42
N ARG A 271 -23.97 17.91 -13.10
CA ARG A 271 -25.34 18.32 -13.46
C ARG A 271 -25.99 17.40 -14.49
N LYS A 272 -25.20 16.74 -15.35
CA LYS A 272 -25.66 15.91 -16.49
C LYS A 272 -25.60 14.41 -16.20
N SER A 273 -24.74 13.97 -15.29
CA SER A 273 -24.51 12.56 -14.98
C SER A 273 -25.43 12.07 -13.85
N ASP A 274 -26.10 10.94 -14.07
CA ASP A 274 -26.83 10.19 -13.03
C ASP A 274 -25.99 9.05 -12.43
N GLN A 275 -24.71 8.94 -12.79
CA GLN A 275 -23.78 7.94 -12.22
C GLN A 275 -23.36 8.26 -10.78
N VAL A 276 -23.49 9.52 -10.35
CA VAL A 276 -23.10 9.97 -9.00
C VAL A 276 -24.33 9.99 -8.10
N SER A 277 -24.41 9.04 -7.17
CA SER A 277 -25.58 8.84 -6.31
C SER A 277 -25.70 9.88 -5.19
N ASP A 278 -24.56 10.39 -4.71
CA ASP A 278 -24.48 11.39 -3.63
C ASP A 278 -24.39 12.85 -4.13
N LYS A 279 -24.58 13.11 -5.44
CA LYS A 279 -24.39 14.43 -6.08
C LYS A 279 -25.12 15.61 -5.43
N GLN A 280 -26.24 15.36 -4.76
CA GLN A 280 -27.04 16.37 -4.06
C GLN A 280 -26.41 16.82 -2.71
N SER A 281 -25.39 16.12 -2.22
CA SER A 281 -24.72 16.40 -0.93
C SER A 281 -23.28 16.87 -1.07
N ILE A 282 -22.77 17.03 -2.30
CA ILE A 282 -21.38 17.43 -2.56
C ILE A 282 -21.21 18.92 -2.28
N THR A 283 -20.43 19.26 -1.25
CA THR A 283 -20.13 20.64 -0.83
C THR A 283 -18.72 21.07 -1.21
N CYS A 284 -18.55 22.37 -1.48
CA CYS A 284 -17.26 23.03 -1.58
C CYS A 284 -16.58 23.10 -0.20
N ASP A 285 -15.29 22.77 -0.11
CA ASP A 285 -14.47 23.08 1.09
C ASP A 285 -13.76 24.43 0.93
N GLY A 286 -13.42 24.84 -0.29
CA GLY A 286 -12.91 26.18 -0.57
C GLY A 286 -13.39 26.69 -1.93
N PRO A 287 -13.10 27.96 -2.28
CA PRO A 287 -12.58 29.02 -1.41
C PRO A 287 -13.58 29.44 -0.32
N ASP A 288 -13.14 30.20 0.68
CA ASP A 288 -13.94 30.50 1.89
C ASP A 288 -15.33 31.11 1.60
N TYR A 289 -15.47 31.89 0.52
CA TYR A 289 -16.73 32.51 0.11
C TYR A 289 -17.74 31.53 -0.54
N LEU A 290 -17.35 30.28 -0.76
CA LEU A 290 -18.21 29.17 -1.22
C LEU A 290 -18.22 27.98 -0.24
N LYS A 291 -17.42 28.00 0.83
CA LYS A 291 -17.27 26.88 1.77
C LYS A 291 -18.61 26.46 2.38
N GLY A 292 -18.91 25.17 2.31
CA GLY A 292 -20.19 24.57 2.72
C GLY A 292 -21.33 24.72 1.71
N GLY A 293 -21.15 25.48 0.63
CA GLY A 293 -22.12 25.56 -0.48
C GLY A 293 -22.15 24.29 -1.31
N LEU A 294 -23.33 23.90 -1.80
CA LEU A 294 -23.51 22.71 -2.65
C LEU A 294 -22.94 22.97 -4.06
N LEU A 295 -21.94 22.18 -4.49
CA LEU A 295 -21.19 22.37 -5.73
C LEU A 295 -22.11 22.50 -6.96
N ILE A 296 -23.14 21.66 -7.07
CA ILE A 296 -24.10 21.70 -8.20
C ILE A 296 -24.97 22.97 -8.24
N GLN A 297 -25.11 23.69 -7.12
CA GLN A 297 -25.88 24.93 -6.97
C GLN A 297 -25.05 26.21 -7.10
N VAL A 298 -23.71 26.12 -7.11
CA VAL A 298 -22.84 27.29 -7.30
C VAL A 298 -23.01 27.84 -8.71
N GLU A 299 -23.23 29.14 -8.84
CA GLU A 299 -23.34 29.79 -10.15
C GLU A 299 -21.99 29.81 -10.86
N PRO A 300 -21.89 29.49 -12.17
CA PRO A 300 -20.62 29.51 -12.90
C PRO A 300 -19.90 30.87 -12.85
N SER A 301 -20.63 31.95 -12.63
CA SER A 301 -20.06 33.29 -12.43
C SER A 301 -19.33 33.51 -11.10
N GLN A 302 -19.47 32.59 -10.14
CA GLN A 302 -18.76 32.58 -8.85
C GLN A 302 -17.46 31.76 -8.88
N LEU A 303 -17.35 30.79 -9.80
CA LEU A 303 -16.20 29.90 -9.96
C LEU A 303 -15.01 30.64 -10.59
N LYS A 304 -14.18 31.29 -9.75
CA LYS A 304 -13.08 32.18 -10.18
C LYS A 304 -11.73 31.75 -9.62
N CYS A 305 -10.76 31.53 -10.51
CA CYS A 305 -9.35 31.46 -10.16
C CYS A 305 -8.74 32.87 -10.07
N ASN A 306 -8.00 33.17 -9.00
CA ASN A 306 -7.24 34.41 -8.87
C ASN A 306 -5.74 34.16 -9.10
N TYR A 307 -5.33 34.07 -10.37
CA TYR A 307 -3.94 33.80 -10.76
C TYR A 307 -2.92 34.84 -10.26
N ASN A 308 -3.37 36.00 -9.78
CA ASN A 308 -2.48 37.05 -9.26
C ASN A 308 -1.90 36.70 -7.87
N GLY A 309 -2.51 35.77 -7.13
CA GLY A 309 -2.10 35.46 -5.74
C GLY A 309 -0.76 34.74 -5.61
N ASP A 310 -0.43 33.85 -6.54
CA ASP A 310 0.82 33.06 -6.49
C ASP A 310 2.02 33.83 -7.03
N LEU A 311 1.83 34.63 -8.10
CA LEU A 311 2.94 35.28 -8.79
C LEU A 311 3.67 36.30 -7.89
N GLU A 312 2.93 37.03 -7.06
CA GLU A 312 3.50 38.02 -6.15
C GLU A 312 4.36 37.35 -5.05
N GLY A 313 3.85 36.29 -4.41
CA GLY A 313 4.62 35.53 -3.40
C GLY A 313 5.83 34.76 -3.96
N VAL A 314 5.71 34.21 -5.18
CA VAL A 314 6.83 33.52 -5.85
C VAL A 314 7.91 34.53 -6.30
N LEU A 315 7.53 35.74 -6.71
CA LEU A 315 8.49 36.81 -7.00
C LEU A 315 9.17 37.33 -5.72
N GLU A 316 8.41 37.63 -4.66
CA GLU A 316 8.99 38.10 -3.39
C GLU A 316 10.02 37.11 -2.81
N THR A 317 9.67 35.81 -2.73
CA THR A 317 10.57 34.78 -2.23
C THR A 317 11.83 34.62 -3.10
N SER A 318 11.70 34.75 -4.43
CA SER A 318 12.83 34.77 -5.36
C SER A 318 13.77 35.97 -5.13
N TYR A 319 13.22 37.18 -4.99
CA TYR A 319 14.02 38.39 -4.75
C TYR A 319 14.70 38.40 -3.38
N VAL A 320 14.04 37.88 -2.34
CA VAL A 320 14.64 37.72 -1.00
C VAL A 320 15.81 36.74 -1.04
N PHE A 321 15.67 35.60 -1.72
CA PHE A 321 16.75 34.63 -1.89
C PHE A 321 17.94 35.23 -2.66
N LEU A 322 17.68 35.91 -3.78
CA LEU A 322 18.71 36.62 -4.55
C LEU A 322 19.44 37.68 -3.70
N GLY A 323 18.70 38.44 -2.88
CA GLY A 323 19.27 39.41 -1.94
C GLY A 323 20.22 38.79 -0.91
N MET A 324 19.83 37.65 -0.33
CA MET A 324 20.70 36.90 0.61
C MET A 324 21.98 36.39 -0.07
N VAL A 325 21.88 35.86 -1.29
CA VAL A 325 23.04 35.37 -2.06
C VAL A 325 24.00 36.51 -2.39
N LEU A 326 23.49 37.65 -2.86
CA LEU A 326 24.32 38.83 -3.15
C LEU A 326 24.98 39.40 -1.89
N ALA A 327 24.27 39.44 -0.76
CA ALA A 327 24.84 39.83 0.53
C ALA A 327 25.96 38.89 0.99
N LEU A 328 25.78 37.57 0.85
CA LEU A 328 26.80 36.57 1.17
C LEU A 328 28.06 36.75 0.32
N ILE A 329 27.90 36.94 -1.00
CA ILE A 329 29.00 37.21 -1.93
C ILE A 329 29.75 38.49 -1.52
N GLY A 330 29.03 39.56 -1.16
CA GLY A 330 29.60 40.81 -0.67
C GLY A 330 30.42 40.63 0.61
N VAL A 331 29.91 39.87 1.58
CA VAL A 331 30.62 39.55 2.84
C VAL A 331 31.88 38.72 2.57
N ILE A 332 31.80 37.71 1.71
CA ILE A 332 32.96 36.89 1.32
C ILE A 332 34.03 37.75 0.62
N PHE A 333 33.62 38.62 -0.30
CA PHE A 333 34.54 39.53 -1.01
C PHE A 333 35.23 40.51 -0.05
N LEU A 334 34.48 41.13 0.86
CA LEU A 334 35.04 42.00 1.90
C LEU A 334 35.99 41.25 2.85
N LEU A 335 35.68 39.99 3.20
CA LEU A 335 36.55 39.14 4.00
C LEU A 335 37.87 38.82 3.27
N VAL A 336 37.80 38.47 1.98
CA VAL A 336 38.99 38.23 1.13
C VAL A 336 39.86 39.49 1.04
N LEU A 337 39.27 40.66 0.83
CA LEU A 337 39.99 41.95 0.86
C LEU A 337 40.60 42.24 2.24
N TYR A 338 39.88 41.98 3.33
CA TYR A 338 40.32 42.23 4.70
C TYR A 338 41.52 41.35 5.12
N LEU A 339 41.48 40.06 4.75
CA LEU A 339 42.57 39.11 4.97
C LEU A 339 43.81 39.49 4.14
N ASN A 340 43.62 39.81 2.86
CA ASN A 340 44.71 40.16 1.95
C ASN A 340 45.20 41.62 2.07
N ARG A 341 44.61 42.44 2.96
CA ARG A 341 44.85 43.91 3.03
C ARG A 341 46.32 44.33 3.13
N LYS A 342 47.17 43.52 3.75
CA LYS A 342 48.63 43.75 3.83
C LYS A 342 49.33 43.49 2.49
N GLY A 343 48.96 42.41 1.80
CA GLY A 343 49.47 42.07 0.46
C GLY A 343 49.03 43.09 -0.59
N ILE A 344 47.74 43.44 -0.59
CA ILE A 344 47.17 44.46 -1.50
C ILE A 344 47.86 45.81 -1.32
N LYS A 345 48.09 46.26 -0.07
CA LYS A 345 48.86 47.50 0.18
C LYS A 345 50.29 47.42 -0.33
N ARG A 346 51.03 46.32 -0.09
CA ARG A 346 52.38 46.13 -0.64
C ARG A 346 52.38 46.17 -2.17
N TRP A 347 51.48 45.45 -2.82
CA TRP A 347 51.34 45.43 -4.29
C TRP A 347 51.04 46.83 -4.86
N MET A 348 50.13 47.57 -4.23
CA MET A 348 49.78 48.94 -4.61
C MET A 348 50.95 49.93 -4.46
N TYR A 349 51.77 49.81 -3.40
CA TYR A 349 52.99 50.61 -3.27
C TYR A 349 54.00 50.22 -4.36
N ASN A 350 54.28 48.93 -4.55
CA ASN A 350 55.20 48.44 -5.58
C ASN A 350 54.80 48.93 -7.00
N ILE A 351 53.51 48.96 -7.34
CA ILE A 351 53.03 49.49 -8.63
C ILE A 351 53.20 51.01 -8.71
N ARG A 352 52.79 51.75 -7.67
CA ARG A 352 52.96 53.22 -7.65
C ARG A 352 54.42 53.60 -7.85
N ASP A 353 55.32 52.88 -7.20
CA ASP A 353 56.75 53.17 -7.20
C ASP A 353 57.37 52.77 -8.56
N ALA A 354 57.01 51.62 -9.14
CA ALA A 354 57.39 51.27 -10.51
C ALA A 354 56.85 52.25 -11.59
N CYS A 355 55.62 52.75 -11.44
CA CYS A 355 55.07 53.80 -12.31
C CYS A 355 55.80 55.13 -12.14
N ARG A 356 56.24 55.46 -10.92
CA ARG A 356 57.06 56.65 -10.64
C ARG A 356 58.42 56.55 -11.32
N ASP A 357 59.15 55.46 -11.13
CA ASP A 357 60.46 55.22 -11.75
C ASP A 357 60.38 55.34 -13.29
N HIS A 358 59.30 54.82 -13.88
CA HIS A 358 59.05 54.92 -15.32
C HIS A 358 58.78 56.36 -15.78
N MET A 359 57.98 57.13 -15.03
CA MET A 359 57.72 58.55 -15.32
C MET A 359 58.95 59.44 -15.14
N GLU A 360 59.77 59.21 -14.11
CA GLU A 360 61.04 59.91 -13.92
C GLU A 360 62.03 59.59 -15.05
N GLY A 361 62.08 58.32 -15.50
CA GLY A 361 62.84 57.92 -16.69
C GLY A 361 62.39 58.59 -18.00
N TYR A 362 61.09 58.89 -18.15
CA TYR A 362 60.58 59.72 -19.25
C TYR A 362 61.01 61.19 -19.09
N HIS A 363 60.96 61.75 -17.88
CA HIS A 363 61.33 63.14 -17.61
C HIS A 363 62.81 63.40 -17.92
N TYR A 364 63.72 62.54 -17.45
CA TYR A 364 65.15 62.63 -17.77
C TYR A 364 65.44 62.52 -19.27
N ARG A 365 64.75 61.63 -19.99
CA ARG A 365 64.87 61.55 -21.46
C ARG A 365 64.33 62.79 -22.17
N TYR A 366 63.26 63.41 -21.67
CA TYR A 366 62.72 64.63 -22.23
C TYR A 366 63.67 65.81 -22.02
N GLU A 367 64.23 65.98 -20.83
CA GLU A 367 65.21 67.03 -20.51
C GLU A 367 66.49 66.90 -21.37
N ILE A 368 67.08 65.70 -21.48
CA ILE A 368 68.26 65.46 -22.33
C ILE A 368 67.98 65.81 -23.79
N ASN A 369 66.79 65.49 -24.31
CA ASN A 369 66.39 65.77 -25.68
C ASN A 369 65.95 67.23 -25.92
N SER A 370 65.80 68.05 -24.87
CA SER A 370 65.37 69.45 -24.97
C SER A 370 66.41 70.48 -24.52
N ASP A 371 67.58 70.07 -24.01
CA ASP A 371 68.74 70.95 -23.87
C ASP A 371 69.44 71.16 -25.23
N PRO A 372 69.39 72.36 -25.84
CA PRO A 372 70.04 72.63 -27.12
C PRO A 372 71.58 72.56 -27.06
N ARG A 373 72.19 72.47 -25.88
CA ARG A 373 73.65 72.27 -25.73
C ARG A 373 74.06 70.83 -26.03
N LEU A 374 73.20 69.85 -25.73
CA LEU A 374 73.45 68.43 -25.99
C LEU A 374 73.17 68.06 -27.46
N ALA A 375 72.19 68.70 -28.10
CA ALA A 375 71.87 68.49 -29.52
C ALA A 375 73.06 68.76 -30.47
N ASN A 376 74.01 69.62 -30.08
CA ASN A 376 75.22 69.92 -30.85
C ASN A 376 76.39 68.93 -30.62
N LEU A 377 76.29 68.02 -29.66
CA LEU A 377 77.31 66.97 -29.45
C LEU A 377 77.15 65.80 -30.42
N SER A 378 75.91 65.41 -30.75
CA SER A 378 75.62 64.38 -31.76
C SER A 378 75.85 64.83 -33.21
N LEU A 379 76.12 66.11 -33.45
CA LEU A 379 76.45 66.67 -34.77
C LEU A 379 77.96 66.76 -35.05
N ASN A 380 78.81 66.42 -34.06
CA ASN A 380 80.27 66.49 -34.16
C ASN A 380 80.96 65.15 -33.86
N SER A 381 80.22 64.05 -33.80
CA SER A 381 80.74 62.70 -33.47
C SER A 381 80.92 61.76 -34.67
N ASP A 382 80.45 62.13 -35.87
CA ASP A 382 80.59 61.35 -37.10
C ASP A 382 81.55 62.05 -38.09
N VAL A 383 82.86 61.80 -37.92
CA VAL A 383 83.95 62.05 -38.88
C VAL A 383 84.94 60.89 -38.83
#